data_AF-A0ABD1CWU9-F1
#
_entry.id   AF-A0ABD1CWU9-F1
#
_cell.length_a   1.000
_cell.length_b   1.000
_cell.length_c   1.000
_cell.angle_alpha   90.00
_cell.angle_beta   90.00
_cell.angle_gamma   90.00
#
_symmetry.space_group_name_H-M   'P 1'
#
loop_
_entity.id
_entity.type
_entity.pdbx_description
1 polymer ?
#
loop_
_entity_poly.entity_id
_entity_poly.type
_entity_poly.pdbx_seq_one_letter_code
_entity_poly.pdbx_strand_id
1 'polypeptide(L)' 'MVTVSAGNDENFCGELRNCTAIMKNQVAKFNDLRFVGRSGRGKFDSTKERVASKSCVKE' A
#
# COMPACT_ATOMS: atom_id res chain seq x y z
N MET A 1 11.21 9.37 2.99
CA MET A 1 10.15 8.55 3.61
C MET A 1 9.34 7.93 2.48
N VAL A 2 9.11 6.62 2.51
CA VAL A 2 8.34 5.91 1.49
C VAL A 2 7.07 5.41 2.16
N THR A 3 5.93 5.70 1.55
CA THR A 3 4.64 5.23 2.03
C THR A 3 3.95 4.42 0.94
N VAL A 4 3.32 3.32 1.34
CA VAL A 4 2.50 2.47 0.49
C VAL A 4 1.03 2.84 0.71
N SER A 5 0.32 3.06 -0.38
CA SER A 5 -1.14 3.09 -0.40
C SER A 5 -1.64 1.94 -1.26
N ALA A 6 -2.75 1.33 -0.86
CA ALA A 6 -3.46 0.31 -1.61
C ALA A 6 -4.90 0.78 -1.84
N GLY A 7 -5.55 0.30 -2.89
CA GLY A 7 -6.92 0.67 -3.19
C GLY A 7 -7.44 -0.06 -4.43
N ASN A 8 -8.76 -0.23 -4.50
CA ASN A 8 -9.49 -0.81 -5.61
C ASN A 8 -10.80 -0.04 -5.87
N ASP A 9 -11.61 -0.51 -6.81
CA ASP A 9 -12.84 0.18 -7.22
C ASP A 9 -13.92 0.20 -6.12
N GLU A 10 -13.86 -0.71 -5.16
CA GLU A 10 -14.80 -0.78 -4.02
C GLU A 10 -14.29 -0.02 -2.80
N ASN A 11 -12.97 0.00 -2.63
CA ASN A 11 -12.30 0.69 -1.54
C ASN A 11 -11.10 1.48 -2.07
N PHE A 12 -11.32 2.78 -2.29
CA PHE A 12 -10.32 3.69 -2.86
C PHE A 12 -9.03 3.75 -2.04
N CYS A 13 -9.13 3.58 -0.71
CA CYS A 13 -7.98 3.51 0.20
C CYS A 13 -8.12 2.28 1.11
N GLY A 14 -7.44 1.20 0.71
CA GLY A 14 -7.17 0.02 1.52
C GLY A 14 -6.60 0.39 2.87
N GLU A 15 -7.19 -0.14 3.94
CA GLU A 15 -6.61 -0.01 5.27
C GLU A 15 -5.31 -0.81 5.34
N LEU A 16 -4.21 -0.14 5.66
CA LEU A 16 -2.88 -0.72 5.79
C LEU A 16 -2.30 -0.42 7.18
N ARG A 17 -1.48 -1.34 7.69
CA ARG A 17 -0.65 -1.11 8.88
C ARG A 17 0.82 -1.20 8.52
N ASN A 18 1.63 -0.39 9.21
CA ASN A 18 3.07 -0.30 9.01
C ASN A 18 3.46 0.04 7.57
N CYS A 19 2.64 0.88 6.90
CA CYS A 19 2.78 1.25 5.49
C CYS A 19 3.81 2.33 5.19
N THR A 20 4.63 2.72 6.17
CA THR A 20 5.69 3.72 6.01
C THR A 20 7.04 3.12 6.36
N ALA A 21 8.06 3.40 5.54
CA ALA A 21 9.45 3.03 5.78
C ALA A 21 10.41 4.16 5.43
N ILE A 22 11.62 4.13 6.00
CA ILE A 22 12.71 5.02 5.63
C ILE A 22 13.52 4.38 4.49
N MET A 23 13.84 5.17 3.47
CA MET A 23 14.72 4.76 2.38
C MET A 23 16.18 4.81 2.86
N LYS A 24 16.93 3.73 2.67
CA LYS A 24 18.36 3.65 2.97
C LYS A 24 19.05 2.84 1.88
N ASN A 25 20.11 3.39 1.28
CA ASN A 25 20.85 2.74 0.20
C ASN A 25 19.94 2.29 -0.96
N GLN A 26 19.03 3.17 -1.39
CA GLN A 26 18.03 2.89 -2.44
C GLN A 26 17.03 1.75 -2.11
N VAL A 27 16.98 1.27 -0.86
CA VAL A 27 16.04 0.25 -0.40
C VAL A 27 15.18 0.79 0.74
N ALA A 28 13.85 0.62 0.63
CA ALA A 28 12.92 0.89 1.72
C ALA A 28 12.39 -0.43 2.27
N LYS A 29 12.74 -0.74 3.53
CA LYS A 29 12.32 -1.98 4.20
C LYS A 29 11.14 -1.69 5.13
N PHE A 30 9.99 -2.27 4.80
CA PHE A 30 8.82 -2.23 5.67
C PHE A 30 8.93 -3.34 6.71
N ASN A 31 8.70 -3.00 7.98
CA ASN A 31 8.64 -3.99 9.06
C ASN A 31 7.18 -4.39 9.24
N ASP A 32 6.85 -5.62 8.82
CA ASP A 32 5.52 -6.18 9.03
C ASP A 32 4.41 -5.32 8.37
N LEU A 33 4.56 -5.01 7.07
CA LEU A 33 3.51 -4.37 6.28
C LEU A 33 2.28 -5.28 6.21
N ARG A 34 1.10 -4.76 6.57
CA ARG A 34 -0.15 -5.54 6.54
C ARG A 34 -1.25 -4.84 5.77
N PHE A 35 -2.03 -5.63 5.04
CA PHE A 35 -3.29 -5.25 4.44
C PHE A 35 -4.42 -5.66 5.38
N VAL A 36 -5.13 -4.70 5.93
CA VAL A 36 -6.21 -4.90 6.91
C VAL A 36 -7.58 -4.82 6.24
N GLY A 37 -7.71 -3.94 5.25
CA GLY A 37 -8.95 -3.75 4.49
C GLY A 37 -9.31 -4.99 3.67
N ARG A 38 -10.61 -5.25 3.50
CA ARG A 38 -11.10 -6.33 2.63
C ARG A 38 -11.19 -5.86 1.19
N SER A 39 -10.81 -6.71 0.24
CA SER A 39 -10.87 -6.41 -1.20
C SER A 39 -12.28 -6.52 -1.82
N GLY A 40 -13.28 -6.99 -1.07
CA GLY A 40 -14.63 -7.34 -1.56
C GLY A 40 -14.81 -8.84 -1.75
N ARG A 41 -16.06 -9.36 -1.65
CA ARG A 41 -16.35 -10.80 -1.71
C ARG A 41 -16.23 -11.32 -3.16
N GLY A 42 -15.43 -12.37 -3.39
CA GLY A 42 -15.35 -13.05 -4.69
C GLY A 42 -14.20 -12.62 -5.62
N LYS A 43 -13.37 -11.65 -5.21
CA LYS A 43 -12.15 -11.25 -5.93
C LYS A 43 -10.93 -11.92 -5.30
N PHE A 44 -10.68 -13.18 -5.67
CA PHE A 44 -9.46 -13.87 -5.27
C PHE A 44 -8.26 -13.23 -6.00
N ASP A 45 -7.47 -12.47 -5.24
CA ASP A 45 -6.03 -12.15 -5.40
C ASP A 45 -5.49 -11.71 -6.78
N SER A 46 -6.38 -11.34 -7.71
CA SER A 46 -6.03 -10.93 -9.07
C SER A 46 -6.47 -9.51 -9.42
N THR A 47 -7.27 -8.86 -8.55
CA THR A 47 -7.46 -7.41 -8.63
C THR A 47 -6.11 -6.74 -8.43
N LYS A 48 -5.69 -5.97 -9.43
CA LYS A 48 -4.51 -5.10 -9.43
C LYS A 48 -4.55 -4.20 -8.19
N GLU A 49 -4.04 -4.67 -7.07
CA GLU A 49 -3.86 -3.84 -5.89
C GLU A 49 -2.82 -2.80 -6.27
N ARG A 50 -3.26 -1.57 -6.49
CA ARG A 50 -2.38 -0.49 -6.93
C ARG A 50 -1.52 -0.06 -5.75
N VAL A 51 -0.43 -0.77 -5.53
CA VAL A 51 0.63 -0.38 -4.61
C VAL A 51 1.40 0.76 -5.27
N ALA A 52 1.02 1.99 -4.95
CA ALA A 52 1.79 3.16 -5.33
C ALA A 52 2.80 3.46 -4.22
N SER A 53 4.09 3.24 -4.49
CA SER A 53 5.18 3.79 -3.68
C SER A 53 5.33 5.26 -4.03
N LYS A 54 4.43 6.12 -3.57
CA LYS A 54 4.65 7.57 -3.69
C LYS A 54 5.65 7.98 -2.61
N SER A 55 6.83 8.46 -3.02
CA SER A 55 7.32 9.67 -2.37
C SER A 55 6.30 10.74 -2.75
N CYS A 56 5.28 10.97 -1.92
CA CYS A 56 4.38 12.10 -2.11
C CYS A 56 5.20 13.38 -1.90
N VAL A 57 5.95 13.80 -2.92
CA VAL A 57 6.07 15.22 -3.21
C VAL A 57 4.67 15.60 -3.69
N LYS A 58 3.83 16.04 -2.76
CA LYS A 58 2.78 16.99 -3.10
C LYS A 58 3.52 18.32 -3.18
N GLU A 59 3.72 18.84 -4.40
CA GLU A 59 3.50 20.27 -4.56
C GLU A 59 2.00 20.55 -4.32
#